data_AF-A0A357XVP4-F1
#
_entry.id   AF-A0A357XVP4-F1
#
_cell.length_a   1.000
_cell.length_b   1.000
_cell.length_c   1.000
_cell.angle_alpha   90.00
_cell.angle_beta   90.00
_cell.angle_gamma   90.00
#
_symmetry.space_group_name_H-M   'P 1'
#
loop_
_entity.id
_entity.type
_entity.pdbx_description
1 polymer ?
#
loop_
_entity_poly.entity_id
_entity_poly.type
_entity_poly.pdbx_seq_one_letter_code
_entity_poly.pdbx_strand_id
1 'polypeptide(L)' 'MPKALCIFSLSVSGLLFLLYFLDLISGFPFAQADGILIDILYMVCSALVGAFSYLTLRELR' A
#
# COMPACT_ATOMS: atom_id res chain seq x y z
N MET A 1 11.65 -12.90 14.32
CA MET A 1 11.35 -13.19 12.89
C MET A 1 10.02 -12.62 12.41
N PRO A 2 8.85 -12.86 13.04
CA PRO A 2 7.56 -12.38 12.51
C PRO A 2 7.36 -10.84 12.56
N LYS A 3 7.92 -10.16 13.58
CA LYS A 3 7.86 -8.69 13.70
C LYS A 3 8.51 -7.96 12.51
N ALA A 4 9.68 -8.42 12.07
CA ALA A 4 10.42 -7.78 10.98
C ALA A 4 9.67 -7.87 9.64
N LEU A 5 9.08 -9.03 9.35
CA LEU A 5 8.26 -9.26 8.15
C LEU A 5 7.01 -8.37 8.14
N CYS A 6 6.32 -8.23 9.27
CA CYS A 6 5.14 -7.36 9.33
C CYS A 6 5.50 -5.88 9.22
N ILE A 7 6.62 -5.43 9.81
CA ILE A 7 7.11 -4.05 9.64
C ILE A 7 7.48 -3.78 8.18
N PHE A 8 8.15 -4.73 7.52
CA PHE A 8 8.51 -4.61 6.11
C PHE A 8 7.26 -4.53 5.23
N SER A 9 6.30 -5.44 5.42
CA SER A 9 5.01 -5.43 4.73
C SER A 9 4.25 -4.12 4.94
N LEU A 10 4.19 -3.62 6.17
CA LEU A 10 3.55 -2.35 6.50
C LEU A 10 4.25 -1.17 5.78
N SER A 11 5.58 -1.17 5.75
CA SER A 11 6.37 -0.12 5.10
C SER A 11 6.17 -0.10 3.59
N VAL A 12 6.24 -1.28 2.95
CA VAL A 12 6.07 -1.42 1.49
C VAL A 12 4.63 -1.10 1.09
N SER A 13 3.63 -1.58 1.82
CA SER A 13 2.22 -1.26 1.54
C SER A 13 1.93 0.23 1.71
N GLY A 14 2.50 0.88 2.72
CA GLY A 14 2.41 2.33 2.90
C GLY A 14 3.02 3.12 1.73
N LEU A 15 4.19 2.71 1.25
CA LEU A 15 4.84 3.31 0.08
C LEU A 15 4.00 3.14 -1.20
N LEU A 16 3.51 1.93 -1.46
CA LEU A 16 2.67 1.65 -2.62
C LEU A 16 1.36 2.44 -2.58
N PHE A 17 0.71 2.49 -1.43
CA PHE A 17 -0.51 3.29 -1.26
C PHE A 17 -0.25 4.76 -1.59
N LEU A 18 0.86 5.32 -1.12
CA LEU A 18 1.21 6.71 -1.36
C LEU A 18 1.51 6.98 -2.84
N LEU A 19 2.24 6.07 -3.50
CA LEU A 19 2.54 6.19 -4.93
C LEU A 19 1.28 6.12 -5.80
N TYR A 20 0.40 5.14 -5.59
CA TYR A 20 -0.84 5.01 -6.36
C TYR A 20 -1.86 6.10 -6.03
N PHE A 21 -1.90 6.57 -4.78
CA PHE A 21 -2.71 7.72 -4.40
C PHE A 21 -2.24 9.01 -5.10
N LEU A 22 -0.92 9.21 -5.18
CA LEU A 22 -0.33 10.34 -5.88
C LEU A 22 -0.57 10.26 -7.40
N ASP A 23 -0.46 9.06 -7.97
CA ASP A 23 -0.75 8.84 -9.39
C ASP A 23 -2.23 9.06 -9.71
N LEU A 24 -3.14 8.65 -8.83
CA LEU A 24 -4.57 8.88 -8.98
C LEU A 24 -4.91 10.39 -8.99
N ILE A 25 -4.25 11.20 -8.17
CA ILE A 25 -4.51 12.65 -8.06
C ILE A 25 -3.81 13.45 -9.15
N SER A 26 -2.56 13.12 -9.47
CA SER A 26 -1.68 13.97 -10.30
C SER A 26 -1.20 13.32 -11.59
N GLY A 27 -1.41 12.02 -11.75
CA GLY A 27 -0.83 11.23 -12.85
C GLY A 27 0.69 11.19 -12.81
N PHE A 28 1.32 11.39 -11.64
CA PHE A 28 2.75 11.25 -11.47
C PHE A 28 3.00 10.25 -10.34
N PRO A 29 3.89 9.25 -10.50
CA PRO A 29 4.92 9.07 -11.53
C PRO A 29 4.58 8.14 -12.70
N PHE A 30 3.39 7.52 -12.75
CA PHE A 30 3.03 6.50 -13.74
C PHE A 30 2.11 7.02 -14.86
N ALA A 31 1.77 8.31 -14.87
CA ALA A 31 0.97 8.93 -15.94
C ALA A 31 -0.41 8.29 -16.14
N GLN A 32 -0.97 7.66 -15.09
CA GLN A 32 -2.20 6.86 -15.19
C GLN A 32 -2.11 5.82 -16.33
N ALA A 33 -0.89 5.33 -16.63
CA ALA A 33 -0.61 4.52 -17.82
C ALA A 33 -1.44 3.22 -17.87
N ASP A 34 -1.68 2.62 -16.71
CA ASP A 34 -2.49 1.40 -16.57
C ASP A 34 -4.01 1.70 -16.44
N GLY A 35 -4.38 2.98 -16.38
CA GLY A 35 -5.74 3.46 -16.24
C GLY A 35 -6.20 3.58 -14.78
N ILE A 36 -7.10 4.55 -14.54
CA ILE A 36 -7.62 4.94 -13.22
C ILE A 36 -8.16 3.75 -12.40
N LEU A 37 -8.74 2.74 -13.06
CA LEU A 37 -9.25 1.53 -12.41
C LEU A 37 -8.14 0.70 -11.73
N ILE A 38 -6.97 0.59 -12.37
CA ILE A 38 -5.83 -0.13 -11.82
C ILE A 38 -5.29 0.61 -10.60
N ASP A 39 -5.19 1.94 -10.66
CA ASP A 39 -4.71 2.76 -9.54
C ASP A 39 -5.60 2.61 -8.31
N ILE A 40 -6.92 2.64 -8.50
CA ILE A 40 -7.89 2.42 -7.42
C ILE A 40 -7.76 1.00 -6.86
N LEU A 41 -7.62 -0.02 -7.71
CA LEU A 41 -7.48 -1.40 -7.26
C LEU A 41 -6.21 -1.60 -6.42
N TYR A 42 -5.07 -1.08 -6.87
CA TYR A 42 -3.81 -1.15 -6.13
C TYR A 42 -3.85 -0.32 -4.84
N MET A 43 -4.53 0.83 -4.85
CA MET A 43 -4.75 1.62 -3.65
C MET A 43 -5.57 0.84 -2.60
N VAL A 44 -6.65 0.16 -3.00
CA VAL A 44 -7.46 -0.67 -2.09
C VAL A 44 -6.67 -1.87 -1.57
N CYS A 45 -5.97 -2.59 -2.45
CA CYS A 45 -5.17 -3.75 -2.08
C CYS A 45 -4.05 -3.37 -1.09
N SER A 46 -3.31 -2.29 -1.37
CA SER A 46 -2.24 -1.81 -0.48
C SER A 46 -2.78 -1.36 0.89
N ALA A 47 -3.94 -0.69 0.92
CA ALA A 47 -4.59 -0.33 2.18
C ALA A 47 -4.97 -1.57 3.03
N LEU A 48 -5.53 -2.62 2.40
CA LEU A 48 -5.89 -3.85 3.10
C LEU A 48 -4.66 -4.58 3.63
N VAL A 49 -3.60 -4.72 2.83
CA VAL A 49 -2.35 -5.36 3.24
C VAL A 49 -1.69 -4.60 4.40
N GLY A 50 -1.69 -3.26 4.34
CA GLY A 50 -1.21 -2.42 5.43
C GLY A 50 -2.04 -2.58 6.70
N ALA A 51 -3.37 -2.59 6.58
CA ALA A 51 -4.28 -2.77 7.70
C ALA A 51 -4.07 -4.12 8.40
N PHE A 52 -3.99 -5.21 7.65
CA PHE A 52 -3.71 -6.53 8.22
C PHE A 52 -2.32 -6.60 8.84
N SER A 53 -1.29 -6.07 8.16
CA SER A 53 0.08 -6.03 8.72
C SER A 53 0.14 -5.24 10.03
N TYR A 54 -0.63 -4.16 10.15
CA TYR A 54 -0.74 -3.36 11.38
C TYR A 54 -1.46 -4.10 12.51
N LEU A 55 -2.57 -4.77 12.20
CA LEU A 55 -3.32 -5.58 13.18
C LEU A 55 -2.44 -6.72 13.71
N THR A 56 -1.78 -7.46 12.83
CA THR A 56 -0.86 -8.54 13.22
C THR A 56 0.32 -8.00 14.04
N LEU A 57 0.85 -6.81 13.72
CA LEU A 57 1.89 -6.17 14.54
C LEU A 57 1.40 -5.79 15.93
N ARG A 58 0.15 -5.34 16.06
CA ARG A 58 -0.48 -5.02 17.35
C ARG A 58 -0.67 -6.25 18.21
N GLU A 59 -1.10 -7.37 17.62
CA GLU A 59 -1.25 -8.64 18.34
C GLU A 59 0.10 -9.22 18.80
N LEU A 60 1.15 -9.01 18.00
CA LEU A 60 2.49 -9.52 18.28
C LEU A 60 3.27 -8.64 19.28
N ARG A 61 2.76 -7.45 19.60
CA ARG A 61 3.42 -6.47 20.47
C ARG A 61 3.18 -6.79 21.94
#